data_AF-A0A7C6W2S3-F1
#
_entry.id   AF-A0A7C6W2S3-F1
#
_cell.length_a   1.000
_cell.length_b   1.000
_cell.length_c   1.000
_cell.angle_alpha   90.00
_cell.angle_beta   90.00
_cell.angle_gamma   90.00
#
_symmetry.space_group_name_H-M   'P 1'
#
loop_
_entity.id
_entity.type
_entity.pdbx_description
1 polymer ?
#
loop_
_entity_poly.entity_id
_entity_poly.type
_entity_poly.pdbx_seq_one_letter_code
_entity_poly.pdbx_strand_id
1 'polypeptide(L)'
;MKNNKNEIIDYEEVFRENNNPIEPHLTEKRSIYSIIIYFVVFFLGFGVLLAQFIANSFMSPYDLENDNEYITNQITENENNVGFVVNNSLDLTENEDLIIIGDIIINDKTYNIVINVNKFEYNDWLHNNLANEELLINNFIKNNELRWNDIDTNELIKIAFVAGSDIYNYFIQAYDYSEISSILIIGDYSIDYNTLLNFLVYVFATIPIFIIFRKEVIYDFKLFKNDKAKMLETIINGFVLMIVLGIGANMLTLLLKTIFKITGDATNQEAIIAALQSKTMILMLVTSVFFAPVVEELIFRKAIFSLVKTPKLSIIISSILFSLMHVLSEPNFLHAIINIIPYLTMGIFLGFYYEYKANKNIAVLISIHFLNNLLGALQILLL
;
A
#
# COMPACT_ATOMS: atom_id res chain seq x y z
N MET A 1 44.37 60.96 10.15
CA MET A 1 43.73 60.22 11.26
C MET A 1 43.20 58.91 10.71
N LYS A 2 43.87 57.78 10.97
CA LYS A 2 43.38 56.43 10.65
C LYS A 2 42.65 55.92 11.90
N ASN A 3 41.34 55.66 11.78
CA ASN A 3 40.55 55.02 12.81
C ASN A 3 40.89 53.52 12.85
N ASN A 4 41.73 53.11 13.80
CA ASN A 4 41.78 51.72 14.26
C ASN A 4 40.51 51.45 15.08
N LYS A 5 39.51 50.82 14.47
CA LYS A 5 38.49 50.12 15.25
C LYS A 5 39.13 48.82 15.72
N ASN A 6 39.31 48.70 17.03
CA ASN A 6 39.60 47.42 17.66
C ASN A 6 38.43 46.48 17.36
N GLU A 7 38.64 45.49 16.50
CA GLU A 7 37.76 44.32 16.42
C GLU A 7 37.87 43.58 17.75
N ILE A 8 36.87 43.78 18.60
CA ILE A 8 36.69 42.96 19.80
C ILE A 8 36.16 41.63 19.28
N ILE A 9 37.04 40.63 19.19
CA ILE A 9 36.65 39.25 18.95
C ILE A 9 35.87 38.82 20.18
N ASP A 10 34.56 38.60 20.03
CA ASP A 10 33.74 38.00 21.06
C ASP A 10 34.08 36.51 21.14
N TYR A 11 34.94 36.18 22.11
CA TYR A 11 35.39 34.81 22.31
C TYR A 11 34.21 33.86 22.62
N GLU A 12 33.11 34.33 23.22
CA GLU A 12 31.93 33.48 23.44
C GLU A 12 31.26 33.06 22.13
N GLU A 13 31.25 33.93 21.12
CA GLU A 13 30.70 33.64 19.79
C GLU A 13 31.57 32.60 19.05
N VAL A 14 32.90 32.75 19.14
CA VAL A 14 33.88 31.80 18.58
C VAL A 14 33.82 30.42 19.25
N PHE A 15 33.60 30.36 20.57
CA PHE A 15 33.43 29.09 21.29
C PHE A 15 32.04 28.47 21.12
N ARG A 16 31.01 29.26 20.81
CA ARG A 16 29.69 28.74 20.39
C ARG A 16 29.74 28.10 19.01
N GLU A 17 30.46 28.69 18.05
CA GLU A 17 30.65 28.10 16.71
C GLU A 17 31.39 26.76 16.74
N ASN A 18 32.37 26.59 17.63
CA ASN A 18 33.17 25.37 17.76
C ASN A 18 32.44 24.15 18.38
N ASN A 19 31.21 24.32 18.89
CA ASN A 19 30.41 23.22 19.44
C ASN A 19 29.40 22.64 18.43
N ASN A 20 29.35 23.17 17.20
CA ASN A 20 28.53 22.56 16.16
C ASN A 20 29.12 21.19 15.79
N PRO A 21 28.32 20.11 15.82
CA PRO A 21 28.82 18.81 15.42
C PRO A 21 29.35 18.87 13.98
N ILE A 22 30.43 18.14 13.69
CA ILE A 22 31.01 18.05 12.35
C ILE A 22 30.13 17.10 11.53
N GLU A 23 29.70 17.56 10.35
CA GLU A 23 28.92 16.73 9.42
C GLU A 23 29.76 15.53 8.94
N PRO A 24 29.26 14.29 9.10
CA PRO A 24 29.98 13.12 8.65
C PRO A 24 29.98 13.04 7.12
N HIS A 25 31.16 12.84 6.54
CA HIS A 25 31.29 12.66 5.10
C HIS A 25 30.77 11.29 4.64
N LEU A 26 29.69 11.30 3.85
CA LEU A 26 29.17 10.14 3.15
C LEU A 26 29.96 9.87 1.86
N THR A 27 30.64 8.73 1.78
CA THR A 27 31.42 8.35 0.59
C THR A 27 30.54 7.71 -0.48
N GLU A 28 30.82 7.94 -1.77
CA GLU A 28 30.13 7.28 -2.90
C GLU A 28 30.06 5.75 -2.75
N LYS A 29 31.13 5.11 -2.27
CA LYS A 29 31.19 3.65 -2.04
C LYS A 29 30.12 3.16 -1.07
N ARG A 30 29.87 3.90 0.02
CA ARG A 30 28.81 3.58 1.01
C ARG A 30 27.43 3.70 0.37
N SER A 31 27.22 4.73 -0.44
CA SER A 31 25.97 4.95 -1.16
C SER A 31 25.69 3.84 -2.18
N ILE A 32 26.68 3.47 -2.99
CA ILE A 32 26.55 2.36 -3.95
C ILE A 32 26.22 1.06 -3.21
N TYR A 33 26.92 0.74 -2.12
CA TYR A 33 26.61 -0.47 -1.34
C TYR A 33 25.21 -0.46 -0.74
N SER A 34 24.74 0.68 -0.24
CA SER A 34 23.37 0.77 0.28
C SER A 34 22.31 0.51 -0.80
N ILE A 35 22.53 1.02 -2.02
CA ILE A 35 21.64 0.80 -3.17
C ILE A 35 21.67 -0.67 -3.59
N ILE A 36 22.86 -1.29 -3.67
CA ILE A 36 22.98 -2.72 -3.98
C ILE A 36 22.26 -3.56 -2.93
N ILE A 37 22.45 -3.27 -1.63
CA ILE A 37 21.77 -3.99 -0.55
C ILE A 37 20.25 -3.82 -0.66
N TYR A 38 19.77 -2.61 -0.90
CA TYR A 38 18.35 -2.34 -1.13
C TYR A 38 17.82 -3.23 -2.27
N PHE A 39 18.42 -3.18 -3.45
CA PHE A 39 17.96 -4.00 -4.57
C PHE A 39 18.07 -5.49 -4.31
N VAL A 40 19.16 -5.98 -3.70
CA VAL A 40 19.32 -7.41 -3.41
C VAL A 40 18.29 -7.90 -2.41
N VAL A 41 18.04 -7.17 -1.32
CA VAL A 41 17.08 -7.59 -0.30
C VAL A 41 15.66 -7.59 -0.86
N PHE A 42 15.26 -6.55 -1.59
CA PHE A 42 13.94 -6.49 -2.22
C PHE A 42 13.79 -7.51 -3.36
N PHE A 43 14.85 -7.76 -4.14
CA PHE A 43 14.85 -8.80 -5.18
C PHE A 43 14.77 -10.20 -4.57
N LEU A 44 15.46 -10.48 -3.47
CA LEU A 44 15.34 -11.75 -2.75
C LEU A 44 13.93 -11.92 -2.17
N GLY A 45 13.35 -10.86 -1.59
CA GLY A 45 11.96 -10.85 -1.15
C GLY A 45 11.00 -11.19 -2.28
N PHE A 46 11.15 -10.51 -3.43
CA PHE A 46 10.38 -10.81 -4.64
C PHE A 46 10.66 -12.22 -5.17
N GLY A 47 11.89 -12.70 -5.09
CA GLY A 47 12.28 -14.06 -5.49
C GLY A 47 11.62 -15.13 -4.62
N VAL A 48 11.42 -14.88 -3.32
CA VAL A 48 10.64 -15.77 -2.44
C VAL A 48 9.17 -15.77 -2.83
N LEU A 49 8.60 -14.59 -3.12
CA LEU A 49 7.23 -14.50 -3.63
C LEU A 49 7.06 -15.24 -4.96
N LEU A 50 8.02 -15.08 -5.89
CA LEU A 50 8.01 -15.74 -7.20
C LEU A 50 8.23 -17.25 -7.08
N ALA A 51 9.16 -17.69 -6.23
CA ALA A 51 9.41 -19.12 -5.99
C ALA A 51 8.18 -19.78 -5.35
N GLN A 52 7.48 -19.07 -4.45
CA GLN A 52 6.22 -19.55 -3.88
C GLN A 52 5.11 -19.55 -4.91
N PHE A 53 5.01 -18.52 -5.76
CA PHE A 53 4.06 -18.48 -6.88
C PHE A 53 4.25 -19.68 -7.79
N ILE A 54 5.50 -19.99 -8.13
CA ILE A 54 5.86 -21.15 -8.92
C ILE A 54 5.51 -22.44 -8.16
N ALA A 55 5.92 -22.58 -6.90
CA ALA A 55 5.64 -23.78 -6.10
C ALA A 55 4.13 -24.06 -5.97
N ASN A 56 3.33 -23.01 -5.72
CA ASN A 56 1.87 -23.10 -5.61
C ASN A 56 1.21 -23.35 -6.97
N SER A 57 1.76 -22.82 -8.07
CA SER A 57 1.27 -23.09 -9.44
C SER A 57 1.49 -24.55 -9.87
N PHE A 58 2.39 -25.27 -9.20
CA PHE A 58 2.71 -26.68 -9.49
C PHE A 58 2.21 -27.65 -8.40
N MET A 59 1.66 -27.17 -7.28
CA MET A 59 1.04 -28.01 -6.25
C MET A 59 -0.47 -28.17 -6.48
N SER A 60 -0.89 -29.43 -6.61
CA SER A 60 -2.30 -29.87 -6.58
C SER A 60 -2.93 -29.60 -5.20
N PRO A 61 -4.27 -29.51 -5.12
CA PRO A 61 -4.96 -28.36 -4.54
C PRO A 61 -4.49 -28.06 -3.11
N TYR A 62 -4.18 -26.78 -2.86
CA TYR A 62 -4.07 -26.22 -1.53
C TYR A 62 -5.35 -26.50 -0.71
N ASP A 63 -5.22 -26.44 0.61
CA ASP A 63 -6.18 -26.81 1.64
C ASP A 63 -7.52 -26.04 1.53
N LEU A 64 -8.33 -26.42 0.52
CA LEU A 64 -9.64 -25.83 0.19
C LEU A 64 -10.58 -25.76 1.40
N GLU A 65 -10.35 -26.64 2.37
CA GLU A 65 -11.07 -26.73 3.64
C GLU A 65 -10.91 -25.44 4.48
N ASN A 66 -9.71 -24.84 4.53
CA ASN A 66 -9.46 -23.59 5.27
C ASN A 66 -10.03 -22.35 4.56
N ASP A 67 -9.97 -22.31 3.23
CA ASP A 67 -10.53 -21.21 2.43
C ASP A 67 -12.06 -21.18 2.52
N ASN A 68 -12.65 -22.36 2.49
CA ASN A 68 -14.06 -22.59 2.71
C ASN A 68 -14.52 -22.21 4.12
N GLU A 69 -13.76 -22.58 5.15
CA GLU A 69 -14.01 -22.17 6.54
C GLU A 69 -13.93 -20.64 6.68
N TYR A 70 -12.97 -20.00 6.00
CA TYR A 70 -12.85 -18.54 5.97
C TYR A 70 -14.03 -17.87 5.26
N ILE A 71 -14.44 -18.36 4.08
CA ILE A 71 -15.64 -17.88 3.38
C ILE A 71 -16.86 -18.01 4.28
N THR A 72 -17.02 -19.17 4.91
CA THR A 72 -18.09 -19.47 5.85
C THR A 72 -18.11 -18.43 6.97
N ASN A 73 -16.97 -18.17 7.62
CA ASN A 73 -16.83 -17.14 8.67
C ASN A 73 -17.13 -15.72 8.16
N GLN A 74 -16.74 -15.37 6.93
CA GLN A 74 -17.07 -14.05 6.36
C GLN A 74 -18.57 -13.87 6.12
N ILE A 75 -19.27 -14.92 5.69
CA ILE A 75 -20.71 -14.89 5.44
C ILE A 75 -21.49 -15.02 6.76
N THR A 76 -20.98 -15.74 7.78
CA THR A 76 -21.63 -15.87 9.11
C THR A 76 -21.38 -14.68 10.02
N GLU A 77 -20.14 -14.17 10.13
CA GLU A 77 -19.76 -13.18 11.14
C GLU A 77 -19.70 -11.72 10.61
N ASN A 78 -19.42 -11.50 9.32
CA ASN A 78 -19.17 -10.15 8.76
C ASN A 78 -20.30 -9.61 7.86
N GLU A 79 -20.16 -8.44 7.23
CA GLU A 79 -21.27 -7.81 6.46
C GLU A 79 -21.61 -8.48 5.11
N ASN A 80 -21.00 -9.62 4.77
CA ASN A 80 -21.20 -10.29 3.49
C ASN A 80 -22.37 -11.28 3.52
N ASN A 81 -23.14 -11.31 2.44
CA ASN A 81 -24.42 -12.00 2.34
C ASN A 81 -24.35 -13.28 1.47
N VAL A 82 -23.40 -13.36 0.54
CA VAL A 82 -23.23 -14.46 -0.43
C VAL A 82 -21.75 -14.83 -0.53
N GLY A 83 -21.42 -16.11 -0.74
CA GLY A 83 -20.10 -16.47 -1.25
C GLY A 83 -19.97 -17.79 -2.00
N PHE A 84 -18.79 -17.98 -2.59
CA PHE A 84 -18.52 -19.05 -3.56
C PHE A 84 -17.47 -20.01 -3.00
N VAL A 85 -17.87 -21.27 -2.81
CA VAL A 85 -17.14 -22.33 -2.10
C VAL A 85 -16.86 -23.48 -3.07
N VAL A 86 -15.72 -24.17 -2.99
CA VAL A 86 -15.48 -25.31 -3.90
C VAL A 86 -16.35 -26.52 -3.52
N ASN A 87 -17.05 -27.10 -4.51
CA ASN A 87 -18.16 -28.05 -4.33
C ASN A 87 -17.81 -29.31 -3.50
N ASN A 88 -16.53 -29.69 -3.40
CA ASN A 88 -16.10 -30.95 -2.76
C ASN A 88 -15.45 -30.80 -1.39
N SER A 89 -15.56 -29.64 -0.71
CA SER A 89 -14.67 -29.30 0.41
C SER A 89 -15.34 -28.65 1.62
N LEU A 90 -16.67 -28.66 1.71
CA LEU A 90 -17.38 -28.03 2.83
C LEU A 90 -18.54 -28.92 3.30
N ASP A 91 -18.43 -29.42 4.53
CA ASP A 91 -19.54 -30.07 5.22
C ASP A 91 -20.40 -28.98 5.87
N LEU A 92 -21.33 -28.40 5.10
CA LEU A 92 -22.23 -27.34 5.57
C LEU A 92 -23.22 -27.82 6.64
N THR A 93 -23.22 -29.12 6.98
CA THR A 93 -24.09 -29.67 8.01
C THR A 93 -23.80 -29.13 9.42
N GLU A 94 -22.66 -28.46 9.63
CA GLU A 94 -22.30 -27.85 10.92
C GLU A 94 -22.82 -26.41 11.12
N ASN A 95 -23.32 -25.73 10.08
CA ASN A 95 -23.82 -24.35 10.17
C ASN A 95 -25.27 -24.25 9.68
N GLU A 96 -26.23 -24.24 10.62
CA GLU A 96 -27.68 -24.12 10.34
C GLU A 96 -28.05 -22.80 9.61
N ASP A 97 -27.16 -21.81 9.68
CA ASP A 97 -27.35 -20.47 9.12
C ASP A 97 -26.95 -20.36 7.65
N LEU A 98 -26.34 -21.39 7.05
CA LEU A 98 -25.84 -21.35 5.68
C LEU A 98 -26.57 -22.34 4.77
N ILE A 99 -26.95 -21.89 3.57
CA ILE A 99 -27.54 -22.77 2.55
C ILE A 99 -26.83 -22.64 1.21
N ILE A 100 -26.69 -23.77 0.50
CA ILE A 100 -26.29 -23.77 -0.92
C ILE A 100 -27.51 -23.46 -1.76
N ILE A 101 -27.36 -22.52 -2.69
CA ILE A 101 -28.44 -22.06 -3.57
C ILE A 101 -28.21 -22.40 -5.05
N GLY A 102 -27.01 -22.86 -5.41
CA GLY A 102 -26.67 -23.30 -6.77
C GLY A 102 -25.18 -23.53 -6.91
N ASP A 103 -24.73 -23.89 -8.11
CA ASP A 103 -23.32 -24.05 -8.45
C ASP A 103 -22.92 -23.34 -9.76
N ILE A 104 -21.63 -23.04 -9.90
CA ILE A 104 -21.04 -22.43 -11.10
C ILE A 104 -19.75 -23.16 -11.47
N ILE A 105 -19.52 -23.37 -12.76
CA ILE A 105 -18.30 -24.00 -13.28
C ILE A 105 -17.38 -22.92 -13.86
N ILE A 106 -16.17 -22.81 -13.31
CA ILE A 106 -15.13 -21.87 -13.77
C ILE A 106 -13.82 -22.65 -13.94
N ASN A 107 -13.21 -22.60 -15.13
CA ASN A 107 -11.96 -23.29 -15.47
C ASN A 107 -11.96 -24.77 -15.05
N ASP A 108 -13.01 -25.51 -15.43
CA ASP A 108 -13.25 -26.93 -15.12
C ASP A 108 -13.37 -27.28 -13.63
N LYS A 109 -13.56 -26.27 -12.75
CA LYS A 109 -13.85 -26.45 -11.32
C LYS A 109 -15.27 -25.98 -11.00
N THR A 110 -15.98 -26.74 -10.17
CA THR A 110 -17.34 -26.40 -9.71
C THR A 110 -17.31 -25.73 -8.34
N TYR A 111 -18.02 -24.60 -8.22
CA TYR A 111 -18.15 -23.81 -7.00
C TYR A 111 -19.62 -23.75 -6.58
N ASN A 112 -19.93 -24.09 -5.34
CA ASN A 112 -21.22 -23.88 -4.70
C ASN A 112 -21.39 -22.41 -4.29
N ILE A 113 -22.57 -21.88 -4.52
CA ILE A 113 -22.98 -20.55 -4.07
C ILE A 113 -23.68 -20.73 -2.73
N VAL A 114 -23.12 -20.14 -1.67
CA VAL A 114 -23.55 -20.23 -0.28
C VAL A 114 -24.07 -18.88 0.19
N ILE A 115 -25.17 -18.85 0.94
CA ILE A 115 -25.73 -17.62 1.54
C ILE A 115 -26.01 -17.80 3.02
N ASN A 116 -26.01 -16.70 3.78
CA ASN A 116 -26.46 -16.68 5.17
C ASN A 116 -27.96 -16.34 5.26
N VAL A 117 -28.76 -17.28 5.76
CA VAL A 117 -30.22 -17.14 5.85
C VAL A 117 -30.68 -16.19 6.96
N ASN A 118 -29.84 -15.91 7.95
CA ASN A 118 -30.18 -14.98 9.04
C ASN A 118 -29.93 -13.51 8.67
N LYS A 119 -29.11 -13.26 7.64
CA LYS A 119 -28.81 -11.91 7.14
C LYS A 119 -29.73 -11.47 6.00
N PHE A 120 -30.42 -12.41 5.38
CA PHE A 120 -31.53 -12.13 4.48
C PHE A 120 -32.81 -12.36 5.26
N GLU A 121 -33.60 -11.33 5.55
CA GLU A 121 -35.01 -11.58 5.91
C GLU A 121 -35.59 -12.44 4.78
N TYR A 122 -36.02 -13.65 5.16
CA TYR A 122 -36.31 -14.76 4.26
C TYR A 122 -37.44 -14.39 3.28
N ASN A 123 -37.06 -13.78 2.17
CA ASN A 123 -38.00 -13.35 1.15
C ASN A 123 -38.15 -14.51 0.18
N ASP A 124 -39.36 -15.07 0.07
CA ASP A 124 -39.75 -16.19 -0.81
C ASP A 124 -39.25 -16.03 -2.27
N TRP A 125 -38.89 -14.82 -2.67
CA TRP A 125 -38.29 -14.48 -3.94
C TRP A 125 -36.94 -15.14 -4.22
N LEU A 126 -35.99 -15.17 -3.26
CA LEU A 126 -34.66 -15.79 -3.47
C LEU A 126 -34.84 -17.29 -3.73
N HIS A 127 -35.66 -17.96 -2.93
CA HIS A 127 -35.91 -19.40 -3.08
C HIS A 127 -36.52 -19.77 -4.45
N ASN A 128 -37.35 -18.87 -5.00
CA ASN A 128 -38.04 -19.09 -6.29
C ASN A 128 -37.24 -18.61 -7.52
N ASN A 129 -36.31 -17.65 -7.38
CA ASN A 129 -35.55 -17.09 -8.51
C ASN A 129 -34.09 -17.55 -8.57
N LEU A 130 -33.50 -18.00 -7.45
CA LEU A 130 -32.17 -18.61 -7.44
C LEU A 130 -32.15 -20.03 -8.03
N ALA A 131 -33.31 -20.70 -8.06
CA ALA A 131 -33.46 -22.02 -8.68
C ALA A 131 -33.27 -22.02 -10.21
N ASN A 132 -33.04 -20.85 -10.82
CA ASN A 132 -32.82 -20.67 -12.25
C ASN A 132 -31.43 -20.06 -12.46
N GLU A 133 -30.41 -20.92 -12.56
CA GLU A 133 -28.98 -20.57 -12.70
C GLU A 133 -28.74 -19.48 -13.75
N GLU A 134 -29.44 -19.57 -14.90
CA GLU A 134 -29.29 -18.65 -16.01
C GLU A 134 -29.82 -17.24 -15.69
N LEU A 135 -30.85 -17.13 -14.83
CA LEU A 135 -31.43 -15.85 -14.41
C LEU A 135 -30.58 -15.18 -13.33
N LEU A 136 -29.95 -15.97 -12.45
CA LEU A 136 -29.05 -15.45 -11.43
C LEU A 136 -27.81 -14.86 -12.06
N ILE A 137 -27.18 -15.66 -12.90
CA ILE A 137 -26.00 -15.31 -13.68
C ILE A 137 -26.34 -14.06 -14.48
N ASN A 138 -27.43 -14.04 -15.25
CA ASN A 138 -27.78 -12.87 -16.05
C ASN A 138 -28.16 -11.61 -15.23
N ASN A 139 -28.89 -11.70 -14.12
CA ASN A 139 -29.28 -10.51 -13.35
C ASN A 139 -28.12 -9.96 -12.50
N PHE A 140 -27.29 -10.85 -11.96
CA PHE A 140 -26.06 -10.50 -11.27
C PHE A 140 -25.05 -9.83 -12.22
N ILE A 141 -24.94 -10.37 -13.45
CA ILE A 141 -24.03 -9.92 -14.49
C ILE A 141 -24.49 -8.65 -15.21
N LYS A 142 -25.81 -8.45 -15.38
CA LYS A 142 -26.33 -7.36 -16.21
C LYS A 142 -26.47 -6.03 -15.46
N ASN A 143 -26.63 -6.07 -14.14
CA ASN A 143 -26.95 -4.87 -13.35
C ASN A 143 -25.93 -4.56 -12.26
N ASN A 144 -24.87 -5.36 -12.10
CA ASN A 144 -23.78 -5.16 -11.12
C ASN A 144 -24.21 -4.91 -9.65
N GLU A 145 -25.49 -5.14 -9.34
CA GLU A 145 -26.15 -5.17 -8.04
C GLU A 145 -27.32 -6.17 -8.16
N LEU A 146 -27.61 -6.95 -7.11
CA LEU A 146 -28.93 -7.57 -6.95
C LEU A 146 -29.90 -6.52 -6.41
N ARG A 147 -30.40 -5.63 -7.29
CA ARG A 147 -31.47 -4.69 -6.92
C ARG A 147 -32.81 -5.39 -6.89
N TRP A 148 -33.47 -5.36 -5.74
CA TRP A 148 -34.91 -5.56 -5.66
C TRP A 148 -35.60 -4.21 -5.55
N ASN A 149 -36.52 -3.95 -6.48
CA ASN A 149 -37.51 -2.90 -6.31
C ASN A 149 -38.67 -3.52 -5.51
N ASP A 150 -38.57 -3.45 -4.20
CA ASP A 150 -39.76 -3.10 -3.43
C ASP A 150 -39.50 -1.75 -2.82
N ILE A 151 -40.55 -0.97 -2.82
CA ILE A 151 -40.50 0.48 -2.83
C ILE A 151 -40.05 1.05 -1.46
N ASP A 152 -39.74 0.19 -0.48
CA ASP A 152 -39.60 0.57 0.92
C ASP A 152 -38.30 0.15 1.65
N THR A 153 -37.39 -0.66 1.08
CA THR A 153 -36.15 -1.05 1.79
C THR A 153 -34.91 -0.97 0.88
N ASN A 154 -34.11 0.07 1.10
CA ASN A 154 -32.93 0.45 0.31
C ASN A 154 -31.66 -0.33 0.73
N GLU A 155 -31.75 -1.66 0.90
CA GLU A 155 -30.65 -2.48 1.45
C GLU A 155 -29.65 -2.97 0.38
N LEU A 156 -28.35 -2.83 0.67
CA LEU A 156 -27.23 -3.22 -0.20
C LEU A 156 -26.81 -4.67 0.09
N ILE A 157 -26.70 -5.50 -0.96
CA ILE A 157 -26.21 -6.88 -0.85
C ILE A 157 -24.70 -6.92 -1.08
N LYS A 158 -23.91 -7.37 -0.09
CA LYS A 158 -22.45 -7.53 -0.16
C LYS A 158 -22.04 -8.99 -0.38
N ILE A 159 -20.94 -9.25 -1.09
CA ILE A 159 -20.56 -10.60 -1.56
C ILE A 159 -19.10 -10.89 -1.24
N ALA A 160 -18.85 -12.06 -0.64
CA ALA A 160 -17.52 -12.60 -0.39
C ALA A 160 -17.20 -13.72 -1.38
N PHE A 161 -16.00 -13.78 -1.94
CA PHE A 161 -15.57 -14.93 -2.72
C PHE A 161 -14.09 -15.22 -2.49
N VAL A 162 -13.69 -16.49 -2.52
CA VAL A 162 -12.27 -16.85 -2.54
C VAL A 162 -11.75 -16.76 -3.97
N ALA A 163 -10.78 -15.88 -4.17
CA ALA A 163 -10.13 -15.69 -5.45
C ALA A 163 -8.82 -16.48 -5.48
N GLY A 164 -8.90 -17.75 -5.87
CA GLY A 164 -7.80 -18.37 -6.61
C GLY A 164 -7.80 -17.81 -8.03
N SER A 165 -6.64 -17.57 -8.64
CA SER A 165 -6.44 -16.75 -9.85
C SER A 165 -7.40 -16.96 -11.04
N ASP A 166 -8.11 -18.10 -11.10
CA ASP A 166 -9.07 -18.49 -12.13
C ASP A 166 -10.39 -17.71 -12.08
N ILE A 167 -11.00 -17.57 -10.90
CA ILE A 167 -12.31 -16.91 -10.73
C ILE A 167 -12.19 -15.42 -10.97
N TYR A 168 -11.14 -14.82 -10.41
CA TYR A 168 -10.84 -13.40 -10.56
C TYR A 168 -10.63 -13.02 -12.03
N ASN A 169 -9.79 -13.77 -12.76
CA ASN A 169 -9.53 -13.49 -14.17
C ASN A 169 -10.76 -13.71 -15.07
N TYR A 170 -11.61 -14.70 -14.75
CA TYR A 170 -12.88 -14.92 -15.45
C TYR A 170 -13.82 -13.73 -15.35
N PHE A 171 -14.04 -13.21 -14.13
CA PHE A 171 -14.90 -12.05 -13.92
C PHE A 171 -14.29 -10.75 -14.52
N ILE A 172 -12.97 -10.54 -14.38
CA ILE A 172 -12.25 -9.37 -14.91
C ILE A 172 -12.31 -9.30 -16.45
N GLN A 173 -12.16 -10.42 -17.14
CA GLN A 173 -12.17 -10.44 -18.62
C GLN A 173 -13.56 -10.32 -19.23
N ALA A 174 -14.61 -10.62 -18.46
CA ALA A 174 -15.94 -10.77 -19.00
C ALA A 174 -16.79 -9.47 -18.96
N TYR A 175 -16.53 -8.49 -18.08
CA TYR A 175 -17.50 -7.40 -17.82
C TYR A 175 -16.91 -5.99 -17.56
N ASP A 176 -17.74 -4.95 -17.77
CA ASP A 176 -17.45 -3.53 -17.54
C ASP A 176 -17.82 -3.15 -16.09
N TYR A 177 -16.81 -2.84 -15.26
CA TYR A 177 -16.87 -2.80 -13.80
C TYR A 177 -17.37 -1.48 -13.20
N SER A 178 -17.94 -0.57 -14.00
CA SER A 178 -18.27 0.80 -13.54
C SER A 178 -19.36 0.91 -12.48
N GLU A 179 -20.04 -0.18 -12.11
CA GLU A 179 -21.19 -0.17 -11.19
C GLU A 179 -21.07 -1.12 -9.99
N ILE A 180 -19.94 -1.82 -9.81
CA ILE A 180 -19.72 -2.65 -8.61
C ILE A 180 -19.15 -1.78 -7.49
N SER A 181 -19.92 -1.60 -6.40
CA SER A 181 -19.62 -0.65 -5.32
C SER A 181 -18.54 -1.12 -4.34
N SER A 182 -18.29 -2.42 -4.19
CA SER A 182 -17.10 -2.96 -3.52
C SER A 182 -16.92 -4.45 -3.81
N ILE A 183 -15.70 -4.86 -4.14
CA ILE A 183 -15.28 -6.25 -4.25
C ILE A 183 -14.25 -6.51 -3.16
N LEU A 184 -14.53 -7.46 -2.26
CA LEU A 184 -13.52 -7.96 -1.33
C LEU A 184 -12.66 -8.99 -2.08
N ILE A 185 -11.47 -8.56 -2.50
CA ILE A 185 -10.47 -9.42 -3.16
C ILE A 185 -9.75 -10.23 -2.07
N ILE A 186 -10.11 -11.50 -1.91
CA ILE A 186 -9.28 -12.46 -1.15
C ILE A 186 -8.40 -13.16 -2.18
N GLY A 187 -7.34 -12.47 -2.59
CA GLY A 187 -6.35 -13.03 -3.49
C GLY A 187 -5.63 -14.20 -2.85
N ASP A 188 -5.53 -15.29 -3.60
CA ASP A 188 -4.47 -16.30 -3.55
C ASP A 188 -3.16 -15.65 -3.08
N TYR A 189 -2.47 -16.25 -2.10
CA TYR A 189 -1.52 -15.67 -1.11
C TYR A 189 -2.22 -14.98 0.07
N SER A 190 -2.20 -15.60 1.26
CA SER A 190 -2.75 -14.94 2.44
C SER A 190 -2.10 -13.57 2.59
N ILE A 191 -2.93 -12.52 2.60
CA ILE A 191 -2.52 -11.13 2.84
C ILE A 191 -1.55 -11.07 4.03
N ASP A 192 -1.79 -11.93 5.02
CA ASP A 192 -0.95 -12.12 6.18
C ASP A 192 0.48 -12.62 5.85
N TYR A 193 0.63 -13.60 4.97
CA TYR A 193 1.95 -14.06 4.53
C TYR A 193 2.69 -12.99 3.73
N ASN A 194 2.03 -12.33 2.78
CA ASN A 194 2.64 -11.27 1.99
C ASN A 194 3.06 -10.09 2.87
N THR A 195 2.23 -9.74 3.84
CA THR A 195 2.53 -8.69 4.82
C THR A 195 3.69 -9.10 5.72
N LEU A 196 3.75 -10.35 6.19
CA LEU A 196 4.87 -10.87 6.96
C LEU A 196 6.17 -10.84 6.15
N LEU A 197 6.13 -11.28 4.89
CA LEU A 197 7.29 -11.28 4.01
C LEU A 197 7.76 -9.85 3.72
N ASN A 198 6.84 -8.93 3.42
CA ASN A 198 7.15 -7.51 3.23
C ASN A 198 7.77 -6.90 4.49
N PHE A 199 7.19 -7.18 5.67
CA PHE A 199 7.76 -6.79 6.96
C PHE A 199 9.19 -7.31 7.13
N LEU A 200 9.43 -8.60 6.86
CA LEU A 200 10.78 -9.19 6.94
C LEU A 200 11.75 -8.54 5.96
N VAL A 201 11.34 -8.30 4.71
CA VAL A 201 12.15 -7.60 3.70
C VAL A 201 12.55 -6.22 4.21
N TYR A 202 11.61 -5.46 4.76
CA TYR A 202 11.92 -4.15 5.34
C TYR A 202 12.80 -4.23 6.59
N VAL A 203 12.63 -5.23 7.46
CA VAL A 203 13.53 -5.46 8.61
C VAL A 203 14.96 -5.74 8.12
N PHE A 204 15.11 -6.66 7.16
CA PHE A 204 16.41 -7.04 6.61
C PHE A 204 17.04 -5.95 5.74
N ALA A 205 16.25 -5.04 5.17
CA ALA A 205 16.77 -3.86 4.47
C ALA A 205 17.19 -2.76 5.46
N THR A 206 16.34 -2.47 6.46
CA THR A 206 16.53 -1.36 7.41
C THR A 206 17.82 -1.52 8.20
N ILE A 207 18.11 -2.71 8.74
CA ILE A 207 19.28 -2.95 9.60
C ILE A 207 20.61 -2.58 8.89
N PRO A 208 20.98 -3.20 7.75
CA PRO A 208 22.24 -2.89 7.07
C PRO A 208 22.27 -1.47 6.51
N ILE A 209 21.15 -0.96 5.96
CA ILE A 209 21.08 0.41 5.44
C ILE A 209 21.29 1.43 6.56
N PHE A 210 20.62 1.25 7.71
CA PHE A 210 20.82 2.10 8.88
C PHE A 210 22.27 2.03 9.38
N ILE A 211 22.88 0.85 9.46
CA ILE A 211 24.30 0.70 9.83
C ILE A 211 25.20 1.51 8.89
N ILE A 212 24.92 1.47 7.58
CA ILE A 212 25.67 2.24 6.58
C ILE A 212 25.52 3.73 6.82
N PHE A 213 24.34 4.25 7.15
CA PHE A 213 24.07 5.69 7.32
C PHE A 213 24.05 6.19 8.77
N ARG A 214 24.43 5.35 9.74
CA ARG A 214 24.26 5.65 11.17
C ARG A 214 24.90 6.97 11.60
N LYS A 215 26.03 7.34 11.00
CA LYS A 215 26.76 8.57 11.36
C LYS A 215 25.96 9.79 10.96
N GLU A 216 25.48 9.81 9.72
CA GLU A 216 24.68 10.86 9.11
C GLU A 216 23.34 10.99 9.84
N VAL A 217 22.69 9.87 10.15
CA VAL A 217 21.42 9.86 10.88
C VAL A 217 21.59 10.41 12.29
N ILE A 218 22.58 9.91 13.06
CA ILE A 218 22.85 10.41 14.42
C ILE A 218 23.21 11.91 14.40
N TYR A 219 23.96 12.34 13.38
CA TYR A 219 24.28 13.75 13.18
C TYR A 219 23.02 14.59 12.96
N ASP A 220 22.18 14.20 12.01
CA ASP A 220 20.95 14.91 11.65
C ASP A 220 19.95 14.96 12.83
N PHE A 221 19.85 13.89 13.63
CA PHE A 221 19.06 13.88 14.87
C PHE A 221 19.66 14.74 16.00
N LYS A 222 20.98 14.92 16.06
CA LYS A 222 21.60 15.84 17.02
C LYS A 222 21.29 17.29 16.66
N LEU A 223 21.40 17.65 15.39
CA LEU A 223 20.99 18.98 14.91
C LEU A 223 19.52 19.25 15.23
N PHE A 224 18.67 18.24 15.10
CA PHE A 224 17.26 18.34 15.49
C PHE A 224 17.06 18.77 16.94
N LYS A 225 17.85 18.20 17.86
CA LYS A 225 17.73 18.51 19.29
C LYS A 225 18.24 19.91 19.63
N ASN A 226 19.16 20.46 18.85
CA ASN A 226 19.75 21.77 19.09
C ASN A 226 18.84 22.93 18.66
N ASP A 227 17.99 22.73 17.64
CA ASP A 227 17.05 23.74 17.15
C ASP A 227 15.64 23.17 16.92
N LYS A 228 15.06 22.62 18.00
CA LYS A 228 13.80 21.86 17.95
C LYS A 228 12.63 22.67 17.39
N ALA A 229 12.52 23.95 17.75
CA ALA A 229 11.39 24.79 17.35
C ALA A 229 11.38 25.00 15.84
N LYS A 230 12.52 25.42 15.26
CA LYS A 230 12.67 25.60 13.82
C LYS A 230 12.53 24.28 13.06
N MET A 231 13.06 23.20 13.61
CA MET A 231 12.92 21.86 13.03
C MET A 231 11.47 21.41 12.99
N LEU A 232 10.71 21.60 14.08
CA LEU A 232 9.31 21.24 14.13
C LEU A 232 8.47 22.10 13.19
N GLU A 233 8.73 23.42 13.13
CA GLU A 233 8.10 24.31 12.15
C GLU A 233 8.36 23.85 10.71
N THR A 234 9.61 23.47 10.41
CA THR A 234 9.99 22.91 9.10
C THR A 234 9.19 21.64 8.82
N ILE A 235 9.12 20.69 9.75
CA ILE A 235 8.34 19.46 9.58
C ILE A 235 6.86 19.76 9.37
N ILE A 236 6.24 20.61 10.18
CA ILE A 236 4.81 20.94 10.07
C ILE A 236 4.52 21.60 8.72
N ASN A 237 5.32 22.59 8.32
CA ASN A 237 5.16 23.25 7.02
C ASN A 237 5.34 22.28 5.85
N GLY A 238 6.32 21.37 5.95
CA GLY A 238 6.53 20.31 4.96
C GLY A 238 5.36 19.33 4.89
N PHE A 239 4.87 18.88 6.05
CA PHE A 239 3.74 17.96 6.15
C PHE A 239 2.45 18.56 5.57
N VAL A 240 2.12 19.80 5.94
CA VAL A 240 0.95 20.52 5.39
C VAL A 240 1.08 20.69 3.87
N LEU A 241 2.25 21.07 3.38
CA LEU A 241 2.48 21.21 1.94
C LEU A 241 2.33 19.86 1.21
N MET A 242 2.81 18.77 1.79
CA MET A 242 2.68 17.44 1.22
C MET A 242 1.21 16.99 1.15
N ILE A 243 0.39 17.29 2.16
CA ILE A 243 -1.06 17.03 2.12
C ILE A 243 -1.70 17.79 0.96
N VAL A 244 -1.41 19.10 0.83
CA VAL A 244 -1.99 19.93 -0.25
C VAL A 244 -1.60 19.40 -1.62
N LEU A 245 -0.32 19.06 -1.82
CA LEU A 245 0.16 18.48 -3.08
C LEU A 245 -0.43 17.08 -3.33
N GLY A 246 -0.56 16.26 -2.29
CA GLY A 246 -1.16 14.93 -2.37
C GLY A 246 -2.63 14.98 -2.78
N ILE A 247 -3.43 15.88 -2.20
CA ILE A 247 -4.82 16.11 -2.62
C ILE A 247 -4.88 16.48 -4.10
N GLY A 248 -4.06 17.44 -4.54
CA GLY A 248 -4.01 17.85 -5.95
C GLY A 248 -3.62 16.69 -6.89
N ALA A 249 -2.63 15.89 -6.50
CA ALA A 249 -2.19 14.73 -7.28
C ALA A 249 -3.27 13.64 -7.36
N ASN A 250 -3.96 13.36 -6.25
CA ASN A 250 -5.06 12.40 -6.21
C ASN A 250 -6.27 12.87 -7.03
N MET A 251 -6.60 14.17 -6.98
CA MET A 251 -7.64 14.74 -7.85
C MET A 251 -7.30 14.61 -9.33
N LEU A 252 -6.04 14.90 -9.71
CA LEU A 252 -5.59 14.72 -11.09
C LEU A 252 -5.63 13.25 -11.51
N THR A 253 -5.21 12.34 -10.62
CA THR A 253 -5.27 10.89 -10.85
C THR A 253 -6.71 10.44 -11.07
N LEU A 254 -7.63 10.86 -10.22
CA LEU A 254 -9.06 10.56 -10.34
C LEU A 254 -9.66 11.11 -11.65
N LEU A 255 -9.31 12.34 -12.03
CA LEU A 255 -9.76 12.93 -13.29
C LEU A 255 -9.28 12.09 -14.48
N LEU A 256 -8.01 11.68 -14.49
CA LEU A 256 -7.45 10.88 -15.58
C LEU A 256 -8.05 9.47 -15.60
N LYS A 257 -8.23 8.84 -14.43
CA LYS A 257 -8.95 7.56 -14.33
C LYS A 257 -10.35 7.66 -14.95
N THR A 258 -11.10 8.72 -14.65
CA THR A 258 -12.42 8.98 -15.26
C THR A 258 -12.35 9.16 -16.78
N ILE A 259 -11.39 9.95 -17.28
CA ILE A 259 -11.24 10.19 -18.74
C ILE A 259 -10.89 8.89 -19.48
N PHE A 260 -9.99 8.09 -18.92
CA PHE A 260 -9.51 6.85 -19.53
C PHE A 260 -10.33 5.62 -19.13
N LYS A 261 -11.41 5.79 -18.36
CA LYS A 261 -12.28 4.72 -17.85
C LYS A 261 -11.53 3.62 -17.10
N ILE A 262 -10.57 4.04 -16.26
CA ILE A 262 -9.79 3.15 -15.41
C ILE A 262 -10.50 3.04 -14.06
N THR A 263 -10.71 1.82 -13.61
CA THR A 263 -11.26 1.48 -12.30
C THR A 263 -10.17 0.92 -11.39
N GLY A 264 -10.47 0.82 -10.09
CA GLY A 264 -9.54 0.33 -9.08
C GLY A 264 -8.55 1.38 -8.59
N ASP A 265 -7.91 1.09 -7.47
CA ASP A 265 -6.86 1.91 -6.88
C ASP A 265 -5.48 1.54 -7.45
N ALA A 266 -4.43 2.20 -6.98
CA ALA A 266 -3.07 1.74 -7.27
C ALA A 266 -2.86 0.38 -6.60
N THR A 267 -2.23 -0.58 -7.28
CA THR A 267 -2.04 -1.95 -6.75
C THR A 267 -1.32 -1.95 -5.40
N ASN A 268 -0.36 -1.05 -5.22
CA ASN A 268 0.33 -0.87 -3.94
C ASN A 268 -0.60 -0.32 -2.84
N GLN A 269 -1.53 0.58 -3.18
CA GLN A 269 -2.52 1.10 -2.23
C GLN A 269 -3.52 0.00 -1.82
N GLU A 270 -4.02 -0.78 -2.77
CA GLU A 270 -4.91 -1.92 -2.50
C GLU A 270 -4.25 -2.95 -1.57
N ALA A 271 -2.97 -3.26 -1.81
CA ALA A 271 -2.20 -4.17 -0.95
C ALA A 271 -2.05 -3.64 0.48
N ILE A 272 -1.83 -2.33 0.66
CA ILE A 272 -1.76 -1.69 1.98
C ILE A 272 -3.12 -1.71 2.68
N ILE A 273 -4.21 -1.38 1.97
CA ILE A 273 -5.57 -1.41 2.51
C ILE A 273 -5.91 -2.82 3.02
N ALA A 274 -5.73 -3.82 2.15
CA ALA A 274 -6.00 -5.22 2.48
C ALA A 274 -5.22 -5.67 3.71
N ALA A 275 -3.93 -5.32 3.81
CA ALA A 275 -3.10 -5.69 4.95
C ALA A 275 -3.49 -4.96 6.24
N LEU A 276 -3.88 -3.68 6.17
CA LEU A 276 -4.36 -2.92 7.33
C LEU A 276 -5.72 -3.43 7.85
N GLN A 277 -6.53 -4.03 6.99
CA GLN A 277 -7.82 -4.65 7.36
C GLN A 277 -7.69 -6.14 7.75
N SER A 278 -6.47 -6.68 7.80
CA SER A 278 -6.19 -8.10 8.11
C SER A 278 -5.65 -8.31 9.53
N LYS A 279 -5.45 -9.58 9.92
CA LYS A 279 -4.81 -9.95 11.21
C LYS A 279 -3.37 -9.43 11.33
N THR A 280 -2.72 -9.13 10.20
CA THR A 280 -1.36 -8.57 10.15
C THR A 280 -1.31 -7.04 10.10
N MET A 281 -2.41 -6.33 10.41
CA MET A 281 -2.47 -4.87 10.51
C MET A 281 -1.26 -4.24 11.20
N ILE A 282 -0.84 -4.78 12.36
CA ILE A 282 0.30 -4.23 13.12
C ILE A 282 1.61 -4.33 12.33
N LEU A 283 1.83 -5.42 11.61
CA LEU A 283 3.02 -5.60 10.77
C LEU A 283 3.02 -4.60 9.62
N MET A 284 1.87 -4.38 8.97
CA MET A 284 1.73 -3.39 7.91
C MET A 284 1.92 -1.95 8.43
N LEU A 285 1.34 -1.61 9.59
CA LEU A 285 1.55 -0.31 10.23
C LEU A 285 3.01 -0.05 10.54
N VAL A 286 3.71 -0.99 11.19
CA VAL A 286 5.13 -0.83 11.52
C VAL A 286 5.97 -0.69 10.25
N THR A 287 5.67 -1.49 9.22
CA THR A 287 6.39 -1.46 7.94
C THR A 287 6.20 -0.13 7.23
N SER A 288 4.95 0.21 6.88
CA SER A 288 4.62 1.38 6.05
C SER A 288 4.86 2.71 6.75
N VAL A 289 4.66 2.78 8.08
CA VAL A 289 4.78 4.04 8.82
C VAL A 289 6.20 4.27 9.33
N PHE A 290 6.94 3.23 9.74
CA PHE A 290 8.26 3.39 10.35
C PHE A 290 9.41 2.92 9.47
N PHE A 291 9.40 1.66 9.02
CA PHE A 291 10.55 1.10 8.29
C PHE A 291 10.69 1.67 6.88
N ALA A 292 9.58 1.78 6.14
CA ALA A 292 9.58 2.28 4.78
C ALA A 292 10.13 3.72 4.69
N PRO A 293 9.63 4.71 5.47
CA PRO A 293 10.19 6.06 5.44
C PRO A 293 11.69 6.11 5.76
N VAL A 294 12.18 5.31 6.71
CA VAL A 294 13.61 5.29 7.04
C VAL A 294 14.43 4.76 5.86
N VAL A 295 14.06 3.61 5.30
CA VAL A 295 14.79 2.98 4.20
C VAL A 295 14.73 3.86 2.94
N GLU A 296 13.54 4.31 2.58
CA GLU A 296 13.30 5.07 1.36
C GLU A 296 14.01 6.43 1.40
N GLU A 297 13.93 7.19 2.49
CA GLU A 297 14.65 8.45 2.57
C GLU A 297 16.18 8.25 2.54
N LEU A 298 16.71 7.22 3.21
CA LEU A 298 18.15 6.92 3.18
C LEU A 298 18.64 6.54 1.78
N ILE A 299 17.87 5.75 1.03
CA ILE A 299 18.24 5.35 -0.34
C ILE A 299 18.01 6.51 -1.30
N PHE A 300 16.80 7.04 -1.37
CA PHE A 300 16.42 7.98 -2.41
C PHE A 300 16.91 9.40 -2.13
N ARG A 301 17.07 9.84 -0.87
CA ARG A 301 17.59 11.19 -0.55
C ARG A 301 19.04 11.22 -0.12
N LYS A 302 19.53 10.32 0.74
CA LYS A 302 20.98 10.32 1.09
C LYS A 302 21.82 9.64 0.00
N ALA A 303 21.53 8.40 -0.36
CA ALA A 303 22.39 7.64 -1.28
C ALA A 303 22.41 8.25 -2.69
N ILE A 304 21.25 8.44 -3.33
CA ILE A 304 21.19 8.96 -4.70
C ILE A 304 21.76 10.38 -4.82
N PHE A 305 21.42 11.29 -3.90
CA PHE A 305 21.94 12.67 -3.97
C PHE A 305 23.46 12.73 -3.79
N SER A 306 24.05 11.79 -3.05
CA SER A 306 25.51 11.73 -2.89
C SER A 306 26.23 11.25 -4.16
N LEU A 307 25.54 10.58 -5.08
CA LEU A 307 26.10 10.06 -6.33
C LEU A 307 25.90 11.00 -7.52
N VAL A 308 24.95 11.94 -7.42
CA VAL A 308 24.56 12.83 -8.51
C VAL A 308 25.09 14.24 -8.25
N LYS A 309 25.89 14.77 -9.18
CA LYS A 309 26.63 16.02 -8.98
C LYS A 309 25.79 17.28 -8.90
N THR A 310 24.57 17.27 -9.45
CA THR A 310 23.73 18.48 -9.50
C THR A 310 22.44 18.30 -8.71
N PRO A 311 22.02 19.32 -7.94
CA PRO A 311 20.77 19.27 -7.16
C PRO A 311 19.54 18.94 -8.00
N LYS A 312 19.39 19.61 -9.16
CA LYS A 312 18.24 19.40 -10.06
C LYS A 312 18.17 17.96 -10.58
N LEU A 313 19.30 17.41 -11.03
CA LEU A 313 19.33 16.04 -11.53
C LEU A 313 19.11 15.02 -10.41
N SER A 314 19.60 15.32 -9.20
CA SER A 314 19.37 14.47 -8.02
C SER A 314 17.88 14.36 -7.71
N ILE A 315 17.16 15.49 -7.72
CA ILE A 315 15.70 15.52 -7.52
C ILE A 315 15.00 14.71 -8.60
N ILE A 316 15.33 14.92 -9.88
CA ILE A 316 14.69 14.21 -11.00
C ILE A 316 14.91 12.70 -10.90
N ILE A 317 16.17 12.26 -10.77
CA ILE A 317 16.52 10.83 -10.73
C ILE A 317 15.92 10.16 -9.49
N SER A 318 16.06 10.78 -8.32
CA SER A 318 15.51 10.28 -7.07
C SER A 318 13.99 10.11 -7.16
N SER A 319 13.28 11.11 -7.69
CA SER A 319 11.82 11.09 -7.80
C SER A 319 11.37 10.03 -8.77
N ILE A 320 11.96 9.95 -9.97
CA ILE A 320 11.58 8.93 -10.97
C ILE A 320 11.80 7.52 -10.41
N LEU A 321 12.97 7.25 -9.82
CA LEU A 321 13.25 5.92 -9.27
C LEU A 321 12.33 5.58 -8.11
N PHE A 322 12.06 6.54 -7.22
CA PHE A 322 11.10 6.38 -6.13
C PHE A 322 9.72 5.99 -6.67
N SER A 323 9.19 6.76 -7.62
CA SER A 323 7.83 6.52 -8.13
C SER A 323 7.70 5.26 -8.96
N LEU A 324 8.72 4.93 -9.76
CA LEU A 324 8.71 3.69 -10.54
C LEU A 324 8.57 2.46 -9.65
N MET A 325 9.27 2.42 -8.51
CA MET A 325 9.20 1.29 -7.57
C MET A 325 7.78 1.03 -7.03
N HIS A 326 6.94 2.07 -6.98
CA HIS A 326 5.58 1.98 -6.44
C HIS A 326 4.53 1.53 -7.48
N VAL A 327 4.89 1.52 -8.77
CA VAL A 327 3.99 1.15 -9.87
C VAL A 327 4.48 -0.07 -10.68
N LEU A 328 5.52 -0.77 -10.20
CA LEU A 328 6.05 -1.97 -10.88
C LEU A 328 5.05 -3.12 -10.94
N SER A 329 4.13 -3.18 -9.97
CA SER A 329 3.11 -4.23 -9.85
C SER A 329 1.80 -3.89 -10.56
N GLU A 330 1.71 -2.73 -11.21
CA GLU A 330 0.49 -2.31 -11.91
C GLU A 330 0.19 -3.25 -13.09
N PRO A 331 -1.10 -3.56 -13.36
CA PRO A 331 -1.48 -4.63 -14.28
C PRO A 331 -1.14 -4.32 -15.74
N ASN A 332 -1.02 -3.03 -16.09
CA ASN A 332 -0.63 -2.60 -17.42
C ASN A 332 0.00 -1.20 -17.38
N PHE A 333 0.61 -0.82 -18.51
CA PHE A 333 1.33 0.43 -18.65
C PHE A 333 0.47 1.68 -18.45
N LEU A 334 -0.81 1.64 -18.86
CA LEU A 334 -1.71 2.78 -18.72
C LEU A 334 -2.06 3.03 -17.25
N HIS A 335 -2.36 1.95 -16.49
CA HIS A 335 -2.52 2.03 -15.04
C HIS A 335 -1.26 2.56 -14.38
N ALA A 336 -0.08 2.04 -14.75
CA ALA A 336 1.20 2.52 -14.22
C ALA A 336 1.41 4.02 -14.45
N ILE A 337 1.17 4.55 -15.65
CA ILE A 337 1.35 5.98 -15.94
C ILE A 337 0.38 6.88 -15.16
N ILE A 338 -0.84 6.42 -14.89
CA ILE A 338 -1.82 7.23 -14.17
C ILE A 338 -1.59 7.13 -12.65
N ASN A 339 -1.37 5.92 -12.14
CA ASN A 339 -1.12 5.66 -10.73
C ASN A 339 0.28 6.14 -10.27
N ILE A 340 1.21 6.46 -11.18
CA ILE A 340 2.52 7.04 -10.80
C ILE A 340 2.39 8.48 -10.28
N ILE A 341 1.29 9.19 -10.58
CA ILE A 341 1.17 10.64 -10.35
C ILE A 341 1.29 11.03 -8.85
N PRO A 342 0.61 10.35 -7.91
CA PRO A 342 0.77 10.63 -6.49
C PRO A 342 2.20 10.35 -6.02
N TYR A 343 2.78 9.22 -6.43
CA TYR A 343 4.15 8.84 -6.07
C TYR A 343 5.20 9.77 -6.68
N LEU A 344 4.99 10.29 -7.89
CA LEU A 344 5.87 11.26 -8.55
C LEU A 344 5.82 12.62 -7.88
N THR A 345 4.61 13.04 -7.50
CA THR A 345 4.43 14.28 -6.74
C THR A 345 5.12 14.20 -5.39
N MET A 346 4.95 13.09 -4.66
CA MET A 346 5.64 12.85 -3.39
C MET A 346 7.16 12.78 -3.56
N GLY A 347 7.64 12.06 -4.58
CA GLY A 347 9.05 11.96 -4.92
C GLY A 347 9.70 13.33 -5.16
N ILE A 348 9.08 14.14 -6.02
CA ILE A 348 9.53 15.50 -6.36
C ILE A 348 9.50 16.39 -5.13
N PHE A 349 8.40 16.36 -4.36
CA PHE A 349 8.26 17.13 -3.14
C PHE A 349 9.38 16.83 -2.14
N LEU A 350 9.56 15.56 -1.75
CA LEU A 350 10.58 15.17 -0.78
C LEU A 350 11.99 15.50 -1.28
N GLY A 351 12.26 15.32 -2.58
CA GLY A 351 13.56 15.66 -3.18
C GLY A 351 13.85 17.16 -3.12
N PHE A 352 12.88 17.98 -3.53
CA PHE A 352 12.98 19.43 -3.47
C PHE A 352 13.10 19.93 -2.02
N TYR A 353 12.28 19.37 -1.12
CA TYR A 353 12.24 19.77 0.27
C TYR A 353 13.56 19.45 0.98
N TYR A 354 14.12 18.26 0.73
CA TYR A 354 15.43 17.87 1.22
C TYR A 354 16.54 18.84 0.84
N GLU A 355 16.60 19.20 -0.45
CA GLU A 355 17.67 20.05 -0.97
C GLU A 355 17.55 21.51 -0.53
N TYR A 356 16.33 22.07 -0.51
CA TYR A 356 16.13 23.51 -0.43
C TYR A 356 15.45 24.01 0.85
N LYS A 357 14.86 23.13 1.66
CA LYS A 357 14.08 23.51 2.85
C LYS A 357 14.55 22.85 4.14
N ALA A 358 14.96 21.59 4.07
CA ALA A 358 15.36 20.81 5.24
C ALA A 358 16.84 20.89 5.59
N ASN A 359 17.63 21.75 4.93
CA ASN A 359 19.10 21.82 5.09
C ASN A 359 19.77 20.44 4.94
N LYS A 360 19.26 19.58 4.05
CA LYS A 360 19.74 18.21 3.85
C LYS A 360 19.72 17.32 5.10
N ASN A 361 18.87 17.67 6.07
CA ASN A 361 18.66 16.89 7.29
C ASN A 361 17.68 15.75 7.03
N ILE A 362 18.15 14.50 7.13
CA ILE A 362 17.31 13.35 6.80
C ILE A 362 16.22 13.07 7.84
N ALA A 363 16.45 13.45 9.11
CA ALA A 363 15.47 13.23 10.17
C ALA A 363 14.19 14.05 9.94
N VAL A 364 14.32 15.25 9.37
CA VAL A 364 13.16 16.07 8.94
C VAL A 364 12.35 15.34 7.87
N LEU A 365 13.01 14.75 6.86
CA LEU A 365 12.33 14.08 5.74
C LEU A 365 11.66 12.79 6.19
N ILE A 366 12.36 11.99 7.00
CA ILE A 366 11.79 10.77 7.62
C ILE A 366 10.56 11.14 8.45
N SER A 367 10.59 12.25 9.20
CA SER A 367 9.45 12.69 10.00
C SER A 367 8.26 13.12 9.16
N ILE A 368 8.50 13.90 8.08
CA ILE A 368 7.45 14.33 7.15
C ILE A 368 6.79 13.10 6.50
N HIS A 369 7.60 12.18 5.98
CA HIS A 369 7.14 10.95 5.33
C HIS A 369 6.40 10.03 6.33
N PHE A 370 6.95 9.82 7.52
CA PHE A 370 6.28 9.12 8.62
C PHE A 370 4.87 9.69 8.89
N LEU A 371 4.74 11.02 9.01
CA LEU A 371 3.45 11.66 9.27
C LEU A 371 2.46 11.46 8.12
N ASN A 372 2.95 11.45 6.87
CA ASN A 372 2.12 11.15 5.69
C ASN A 372 1.53 9.74 5.75
N ASN A 373 2.40 8.76 5.99
CA ASN A 373 2.01 7.37 5.97
C ASN A 373 1.15 7.06 7.19
N LEU A 374 1.44 7.67 8.33
CA LEU A 374 0.57 7.60 9.51
C LEU A 374 -0.81 8.18 9.23
N LEU A 375 -0.91 9.35 8.60
CA LEU A 375 -2.20 9.94 8.24
C LEU A 375 -2.97 9.04 7.27
N GLY A 376 -2.31 8.52 6.22
CA GLY A 376 -2.93 7.61 5.27
C GLY A 376 -3.41 6.31 5.93
N ALA A 377 -2.59 5.70 6.79
CA ALA A 377 -2.97 4.50 7.52
C ALA A 377 -4.14 4.76 8.49
N LEU A 378 -4.15 5.90 9.20
CA LEU A 378 -5.26 6.28 10.06
C LEU A 378 -6.55 6.54 9.27
N GLN A 379 -6.46 7.13 8.07
CA GLN A 379 -7.63 7.28 7.20
C GLN A 379 -8.23 5.93 6.83
N ILE A 380 -7.41 4.95 6.49
CA ILE A 380 -7.87 3.59 6.15
C ILE A 380 -8.51 2.88 7.35
N LEU A 381 -7.98 3.09 8.57
CA LEU A 381 -8.48 2.41 9.78
C LEU A 381 -9.72 3.07 10.42
N LEU A 382 -10.01 4.32 10.06
CA LEU A 382 -11.13 5.10 10.61
C LEU A 382 -12.33 5.20 9.65
N LEU A 383 -12.16 4.72 8.42
CA LEU A 383 -13.21 4.51 7.42
C LEU A 383 -13.66 3.05 7.49
#